data_AF-A0A059LS25-F1
#
_entry.id   AF-A0A059LS25-F1
#
_cell.length_a   1.000
_cell.length_b   1.000
_cell.length_c   1.000
_cell.angle_alpha   90.00
_cell.angle_beta   90.00
_cell.angle_gamma   90.00
#
_symmetry.space_group_name_H-M   'P 1'
#
loop_
_entity.id
_entity.type
_entity.pdbx_description
1 polymer ?
#
loop_
_entity_poly.entity_id
_entity_poly.type
_entity_poly.pdbx_seq_one_letter_code
_entity_poly.pdbx_strand_id
1 'polypeptide(L)'
;MADLSKLAAEAMEGNGKEEDIDKRIDEALECPCVAAFRCYVKSTHEEKGMDCIDQFKAFQACLSEHPDHVEKLMKDAEATEQLPVDEVVEAEQPSPPAAGLARQTM
;
A
#
# COMPACT_ATOMS: atom_id res chain seq x y z
N MET A 1 4.90 8.44 -43.12
CA MET A 1 3.68 8.73 -42.34
C MET A 1 3.23 7.39 -41.80
N ALA A 2 3.47 7.13 -40.51
CA ALA A 2 3.11 5.84 -39.92
C ALA A 2 1.59 5.79 -39.78
N ASP A 3 0.97 4.73 -40.32
CA ASP A 3 -0.46 4.49 -40.21
C ASP A 3 -0.84 4.36 -38.74
N LEU A 4 -1.50 5.41 -38.23
CA LEU A 4 -2.10 5.45 -36.90
C LEU A 4 -3.01 4.23 -36.65
N SER A 5 -3.60 3.70 -37.73
CA SER A 5 -4.40 2.47 -37.71
C SER A 5 -3.59 1.19 -37.45
N LYS A 6 -2.31 1.14 -37.85
CA LYS A 6 -1.44 -0.01 -37.59
C LYS A 6 -0.98 -0.02 -36.13
N LEU A 7 -0.63 1.17 -35.60
CA LEU A 7 -0.32 1.35 -34.18
C LEU A 7 -1.52 0.98 -33.29
N ALA A 8 -2.74 1.30 -33.73
CA ALA A 8 -3.96 0.94 -33.01
C ALA A 8 -4.23 -0.58 -33.02
N ALA A 9 -3.89 -1.28 -34.11
CA ALA A 9 -4.04 -2.74 -34.20
C ALA A 9 -3.01 -3.48 -33.32
N GLU A 10 -1.77 -2.98 -33.25
CA GLU A 10 -0.71 -3.53 -32.40
C GLU A 10 -1.01 -3.35 -30.90
N ALA A 11 -1.71 -2.28 -30.51
CA ALA A 11 -2.15 -2.03 -29.14
C ALA A 11 -3.33 -2.93 -28.70
N MET A 12 -4.11 -3.47 -29.64
CA MET A 12 -5.21 -4.38 -29.32
C MET A 12 -4.76 -5.84 -29.12
N GLU A 13 -3.48 -6.14 -29.40
CA GLU A 13 -2.86 -7.42 -29.04
C GLU A 13 -2.29 -7.36 -27.60
N GLY A 14 -3.07 -6.78 -26.70
CA GLY A 14 -2.85 -6.85 -25.26
C GLY A 14 -3.15 -8.27 -24.80
N ASN A 15 -2.10 -9.05 -24.57
CA ASN A 15 -2.19 -10.42 -24.06
C ASN A 15 -2.74 -10.44 -22.63
N GLY A 16 -4.07 -10.48 -22.49
CA GLY A 16 -4.79 -10.72 -21.25
C GLY A 16 -6.28 -10.78 -21.53
N LYS A 17 -6.85 -11.99 -21.56
CA LYS A 17 -8.31 -12.14 -21.58
C LYS A 17 -8.86 -11.54 -20.28
N GLU A 18 -10.03 -10.90 -20.33
CA GLU A 18 -10.66 -10.28 -19.15
C GLU A 18 -10.75 -11.27 -17.95
N GLU A 19 -11.08 -12.53 -18.24
CA GLU A 19 -11.06 -13.67 -17.31
C GLU A 19 -9.70 -13.96 -16.62
N ASP A 20 -8.57 -13.64 -17.26
CA ASP A 20 -7.23 -13.83 -16.69
C ASP A 20 -6.87 -12.69 -15.72
N ILE A 21 -7.41 -11.49 -15.95
CA ILE A 21 -7.18 -10.32 -15.11
C ILE A 21 -7.89 -10.48 -13.77
N ASP A 22 -9.16 -10.90 -13.78
CA ASP A 22 -9.92 -11.16 -12.54
C ASP A 22 -9.22 -12.19 -11.66
N LYS A 23 -8.71 -13.27 -12.25
CA LYS A 23 -7.96 -14.30 -11.52
C LYS A 23 -6.70 -13.74 -10.85
N ARG A 24 -5.96 -12.88 -11.55
CA ARG A 24 -4.77 -12.22 -11.00
C ARG A 24 -5.11 -11.23 -9.90
N ILE A 25 -6.26 -10.56 -10.01
CA ILE A 25 -6.78 -9.69 -8.95
C ILE A 25 -7.13 -10.53 -7.73
N ASP A 26 -7.84 -11.64 -7.89
CA ASP A 26 -8.19 -12.54 -6.78
C ASP A 26 -6.95 -13.11 -6.09
N GLU A 27 -5.96 -13.57 -6.86
CA GLU A 27 -4.69 -14.07 -6.31
C GLU A 27 -3.91 -12.98 -5.55
N ALA A 28 -3.91 -11.73 -6.07
CA ALA A 28 -3.31 -10.60 -5.37
C ALA A 28 -4.08 -10.22 -4.09
N LEU A 29 -5.39 -10.44 -4.05
CA LEU A 29 -6.23 -10.20 -2.88
C LEU A 29 -6.01 -11.23 -1.76
N GLU A 30 -5.49 -12.42 -2.08
CA GLU A 30 -5.07 -13.41 -1.08
C GLU A 30 -3.75 -13.02 -0.39
N CYS A 31 -2.98 -12.10 -0.97
CA CYS A 31 -1.75 -11.61 -0.36
C CYS A 31 -2.06 -10.80 0.92
N PRO A 32 -1.52 -11.19 2.10
CA PRO A 32 -1.73 -10.45 3.35
C PRO A 32 -1.27 -9.00 3.27
N CYS A 33 -0.26 -8.73 2.44
CA CYS A 33 0.25 -7.38 2.19
C CYS A 33 -0.80 -6.45 1.51
N VAL A 34 -1.81 -6.99 0.81
CA VAL A 34 -2.85 -6.21 0.10
C VAL A 34 -4.15 -6.14 0.89
N ALA A 35 -4.45 -7.18 1.68
CA ALA A 35 -5.69 -7.30 2.44
C ALA A 35 -5.92 -6.13 3.44
N ALA A 36 -4.86 -5.64 4.09
CA ALA A 36 -4.94 -4.53 5.05
C ALA A 36 -5.38 -3.22 4.39
N PHE A 37 -4.80 -2.88 3.24
CA PHE A 37 -5.15 -1.68 2.50
C PHE A 37 -6.60 -1.72 2.01
N ARG A 38 -7.05 -2.88 1.51
CA ARG A 38 -8.45 -3.08 1.14
C ARG A 38 -9.40 -2.91 2.33
N CYS A 39 -9.03 -3.46 3.49
CA CYS A 39 -9.82 -3.31 4.72
C CYS A 39 -9.93 -1.83 5.11
N TYR A 40 -8.80 -1.11 5.13
CA TYR A 40 -8.76 0.31 5.42
C TYR A 40 -9.66 1.15 4.49
N VAL A 41 -9.60 0.92 3.17
CA VAL A 41 -10.44 1.63 2.18
C VAL A 41 -11.93 1.37 2.42
N LYS A 42 -12.29 0.16 2.85
CA LYS A 42 -13.69 -0.23 3.10
C LYS A 42 -14.19 0.09 4.50
N SER A 43 -13.29 0.38 5.44
CA SER A 43 -13.64 0.66 6.84
C SER A 43 -14.58 1.86 6.92
N THR A 44 -15.73 1.65 7.57
CA THR A 44 -16.72 2.69 7.88
C THR A 44 -16.61 3.17 9.32
N HIS A 45 -15.58 2.72 10.04
CA HIS A 45 -15.35 3.13 11.42
C HIS A 45 -14.90 4.60 11.48
N GLU A 46 -15.24 5.30 12.58
CA GLU A 46 -14.95 6.73 12.76
C GLU A 46 -13.44 7.00 12.69
N GLU A 47 -12.66 6.18 13.39
CA GLU A 47 -11.23 6.03 13.17
C GLU A 47 -10.99 4.96 12.10
N LYS A 48 -10.56 5.39 10.91
CA LYS A 48 -10.35 4.51 9.75
C LYS A 48 -9.42 3.34 10.09
N GLY A 49 -9.89 2.13 9.88
CA GLY A 49 -9.09 0.92 10.05
C GLY A 49 -8.95 0.45 11.49
N MET A 50 -9.67 1.03 12.45
CA MET A 50 -9.73 0.49 13.82
C MET A 50 -10.33 -0.93 13.86
N ASP A 51 -11.20 -1.24 12.90
CA ASP A 51 -11.77 -2.57 12.63
C ASP A 51 -10.83 -3.51 11.85
N CYS A 52 -9.66 -3.02 11.40
CA CYS A 52 -8.73 -3.72 10.51
C CYS A 52 -7.39 -4.08 11.16
N ILE A 53 -7.29 -4.01 12.50
CA ILE A 53 -6.01 -4.14 13.22
C ILE A 53 -5.31 -5.48 12.95
N ASP A 54 -6.04 -6.58 12.86
CA ASP A 54 -5.41 -7.88 12.60
C ASP A 54 -4.88 -8.00 11.18
N GLN A 55 -5.51 -7.35 10.21
CA GLN A 55 -5.01 -7.24 8.84
C GLN A 55 -3.74 -6.39 8.80
N PHE A 56 -3.68 -5.30 9.58
CA PHE A 56 -2.45 -4.50 9.70
C PHE A 56 -1.31 -5.24 10.39
N LYS A 57 -1.58 -6.12 11.37
CA LYS A 57 -0.56 -7.02 11.93
C LYS A 57 -0.05 -8.01 10.89
N ALA A 58 -0.96 -8.61 10.11
CA ALA A 58 -0.58 -9.52 9.02
C ALA A 58 0.22 -8.79 7.92
N PHE A 59 -0.10 -7.54 7.63
CA PHE A 59 0.67 -6.67 6.75
C PHE A 59 2.10 -6.47 7.25
N GLN A 60 2.27 -6.12 8.54
CA GLN A 60 3.59 -5.93 9.14
C GLN A 60 4.42 -7.21 9.13
N ALA A 61 3.79 -8.37 9.38
CA ALA A 61 4.44 -9.67 9.26
C ALA A 61 4.90 -9.94 7.82
N CYS A 62 4.01 -9.74 6.85
CA CYS A 62 4.28 -9.92 5.42
C CYS A 62 5.46 -9.05 4.93
N LEU A 63 5.53 -7.77 5.33
CA LEU A 63 6.67 -6.91 4.99
C LEU A 63 7.98 -7.38 5.63
N SER A 64 7.91 -7.92 6.85
CA SER A 64 9.08 -8.42 7.58
C SER A 64 9.63 -9.71 6.96
N GLU A 65 8.77 -10.55 6.37
CA GLU A 65 9.15 -11.77 5.65
C GLU A 65 9.71 -11.47 4.25
N HIS A 66 9.45 -10.28 3.71
CA HIS A 66 9.82 -9.87 2.35
C HIS A 66 10.65 -8.57 2.31
N PRO A 67 11.80 -8.51 3.01
CA PRO A 67 12.61 -7.29 3.06
C PRO A 67 13.14 -6.85 1.69
N ASP A 68 13.39 -7.77 0.76
CA ASP A 68 13.86 -7.45 -0.60
C ASP A 68 12.84 -6.62 -1.39
N HIS A 69 11.55 -6.88 -1.19
CA HIS A 69 10.47 -6.12 -1.83
C HIS A 69 10.33 -4.72 -1.22
N VAL A 70 10.48 -4.62 0.10
CA VAL A 70 10.46 -3.35 0.82
C VAL A 70 11.63 -2.48 0.39
N GLU A 71 12.83 -3.03 0.31
CA GLU A 71 14.03 -2.30 -0.12
C GLU A 71 13.89 -1.78 -1.56
N LYS A 72 13.38 -2.63 -2.46
CA LYS A 72 13.09 -2.21 -3.84
C LYS A 72 12.10 -1.05 -3.89
N LEU A 73 11.04 -1.09 -3.07
CA LEU A 73 10.04 -0.03 -3.00
C LEU A 73 10.65 1.29 -2.47
N MET A 74 11.51 1.21 -1.46
CA MET A 74 12.19 2.40 -0.92
C MET A 74 13.12 3.03 -1.97
N LYS A 75 13.87 2.20 -2.70
CA LYS A 75 14.75 2.62 -3.80
C LYS A 75 14.02 3.25 -5.00
N ASP A 76 12.77 2.84 -5.24
CA ASP A 76 11.92 3.42 -6.28
C ASP A 76 11.26 4.73 -5.82
N ALA A 77 10.93 4.84 -4.52
CA ALA A 77 10.37 6.04 -3.92
C ALA A 77 11.37 7.22 -3.88
N GLU A 78 12.65 6.96 -3.63
CA GLU A 78 13.73 7.95 -3.71
C GLU A 78 14.00 8.45 -5.15
N ALA A 79 13.51 7.74 -6.18
CA ALA A 79 13.52 8.23 -7.57
C ALA A 79 12.32 9.15 -7.91
N THR A 80 11.31 9.20 -7.03
CA THR A 80 10.10 10.05 -7.17
C THR A 80 10.06 11.09 -6.04
N GLU A 81 11.13 11.88 -5.89
CA GLU A 81 11.07 13.11 -5.09
C GLU A 81 10.17 14.12 -5.81
N GLN A 82 8.88 14.18 -5.43
CA GLN A 82 7.95 15.33 -5.43
C GLN A 82 6.49 14.84 -5.51
N LEU A 83 5.97 14.26 -4.41
CA LEU A 83 4.56 14.43 -4.10
C LEU A 83 4.49 15.58 -3.07
N PRO A 84 3.78 16.69 -3.35
CA PRO A 84 3.62 17.75 -2.38
C PRO A 84 2.87 17.17 -1.17
N VAL A 85 3.56 17.09 -0.04
CA VAL A 85 2.95 16.92 1.29
C VAL A 85 2.35 18.24 1.74
N ASP A 86 1.47 18.83 0.92
CA ASP A 86 0.69 20.00 1.31
C ASP A 86 -0.74 19.53 1.60
N GLU A 87 -1.19 19.82 2.83
CA GLU A 87 -2.48 19.48 3.44
C GLU A 87 -2.63 18.09 4.09
N VAL A 88 -1.85 17.85 5.15
CA VAL A 88 -2.45 17.30 6.38
C VAL A 88 -3.44 18.35 6.90
N VAL A 89 -4.73 18.11 6.66
CA VAL A 89 -5.80 18.76 7.42
C VAL A 89 -5.54 18.44 8.90
N GLU A 90 -5.46 19.50 9.69
CA GLU A 90 -5.42 19.48 11.15
C GLU A 90 -6.59 18.64 11.69
N ALA A 91 -6.32 17.37 11.97
CA ALA A 91 -7.09 16.54 12.87
C ALA A 91 -6.15 16.18 14.04
N GLU A 92 -6.51 16.73 15.19
CA GLU A 92 -5.95 16.56 16.52
C GLU A 92 -5.13 15.27 16.72
N GLN A 93 -3.83 15.43 17.01
CA GLN A 93 -2.96 14.35 17.44
C GLN A 93 -3.27 14.00 18.92
N PRO A 94 -3.59 12.74 19.27
CA PRO A 94 -3.34 12.29 20.64
C PRO A 94 -1.84 12.03 20.80
N SER A 95 -1.20 12.88 21.60
CA SER A 95 0.21 12.81 22.01
C SER A 95 0.63 11.39 22.43
N PRO A 96 1.86 10.95 22.11
CA PRO A 96 2.43 9.78 22.77
C PRO A 96 2.57 10.08 24.28
N PRO A 97 2.24 9.15 25.20
CA PRO A 97 2.49 9.38 26.62
C PRO A 97 4.00 9.46 26.85
N ALA A 98 4.48 10.69 27.05
CA ALA A 98 5.76 10.94 27.70
C ALA A 98 5.65 10.51 29.16
N ALA A 99 6.12 9.30 29.48
CA ALA A 99 6.35 8.87 30.85
C ALA A 99 7.64 8.04 30.95
N GLY A 100 8.76 8.77 31.01
CA GLY A 100 9.89 8.52 31.91
C GLY A 100 10.52 7.14 31.99
N LEU A 101 11.54 6.90 31.16
CA LEU A 101 12.67 6.04 31.56
C LEU A 101 13.46 6.76 32.67
N ALA A 102 13.10 6.52 33.93
CA ALA A 102 14.01 6.75 35.03
C ALA A 102 15.10 5.67 34.99
N ARG A 103 16.31 6.05 34.56
CA ARG A 103 17.53 5.31 34.91
C ARG A 103 17.63 5.28 36.43
N GLN A 104 17.32 4.15 37.06
CA GLN A 104 17.77 3.90 38.42
C GLN A 104 19.09 3.14 38.37
N THR A 105 20.17 3.91 38.43
CA THR A 105 21.43 3.46 39.01
C THR A 105 21.22 3.31 40.52
N MET A 106 21.31 2.09 41.05
CA MET A 106 21.89 1.67 42.33
C MET A 106 21.64 0.17 42.53
#